data_AF-A0A971VH87-F1
#
_entry.id   AF-A0A971VH87-F1
#
_cell.length_a   1.000
_cell.length_b   1.000
_cell.length_c   1.000
_cell.angle_alpha   90.00
_cell.angle_beta   90.00
_cell.angle_gamma   90.00
#
_symmetry.space_group_name_H-M   'P 1'
#
loop_
_entity.id
_entity.type
_entity.pdbx_description
1 polymer ?
#
loop_
_entity_poly.entity_id
_entity_poly.type
_entity_poly.pdbx_seq_one_letter_code
_entity_poly.pdbx_strand_id
1 'polypeptide(L)'
;MKNSVQELDAWLKYKTPINLWLPTLDLEADIKVSRLDLIEISGNHCKHNLSRLTRVSKLIHKILNNNNNENSVSLEKIPLALDDFRTHLQDNYFIYYGTYLSEMLNNIRWGIQNYLQPTYKVSYKKDDYNDMKYSYEYPAQITQEIPRQWFWRLMNNIRTGPPIKKFTCARYLKNKSSLEWR
;
A
#
# COMPACT_ATOMS: atom_id res chain seq x y z
N MET A 1 8.11 13.87 6.03
CA MET A 1 8.24 12.43 5.74
C MET A 1 7.72 11.56 6.88
N LYS A 2 8.23 11.72 8.11
CA LYS A 2 7.83 10.91 9.29
C LYS A 2 6.30 10.81 9.47
N ASN A 3 5.60 11.95 9.44
CA ASN A 3 4.14 11.98 9.64
C ASN A 3 3.38 11.18 8.56
N SER A 4 3.73 11.32 7.28
CA SER A 4 3.05 10.61 6.17
C SER A 4 3.29 9.09 6.20
N VAL A 5 4.48 8.66 6.64
CA VAL A 5 4.77 7.23 6.82
C VAL A 5 3.99 6.68 8.02
N GLN A 6 3.96 7.41 9.14
CA GLN A 6 3.20 7.02 10.32
C GLN A 6 1.70 6.94 10.06
N GLU A 7 1.15 7.87 9.26
CA GLU A 7 -0.25 7.87 8.86
C GLU A 7 -0.61 6.62 8.07
N LEU A 8 0.16 6.27 7.03
CA LEU A 8 -0.06 5.05 6.26
C LEU A 8 0.12 3.79 7.13
N ASP A 9 1.16 3.74 7.95
CA ASP A 9 1.44 2.59 8.82
C ASP A 9 0.30 2.37 9.84
N ALA A 10 -0.17 3.44 10.47
CA ALA A 10 -1.32 3.38 11.39
C ALA A 10 -2.59 2.92 10.66
N TRP A 11 -2.85 3.43 9.45
CA TRP A 11 -4.01 3.04 8.67
C TRP A 11 -3.96 1.56 8.25
N LEU A 12 -2.80 1.06 7.85
CA LEU A 12 -2.57 -0.34 7.44
C LEU A 12 -2.71 -1.32 8.62
N LYS A 13 -2.14 -0.96 9.78
CA LYS A 13 -2.15 -1.80 10.99
C LYS A 13 -3.48 -1.76 11.75
N TYR A 14 -4.33 -0.78 11.49
CA TYR A 14 -5.64 -0.69 12.11
C TYR A 14 -6.46 -1.96 11.83
N LYS A 15 -6.84 -2.65 12.91
CA LYS A 15 -7.71 -3.82 12.84
C LYS A 15 -9.16 -3.37 12.76
N THR A 16 -9.77 -3.53 11.59
CA THR A 16 -11.17 -3.17 11.37
C THR A 16 -12.07 -4.41 11.50
N PRO A 17 -13.24 -4.30 12.15
CA PRO A 17 -14.30 -5.30 12.02
C PRO A 17 -14.93 -5.17 10.63
N ILE A 18 -15.08 -6.30 9.91
CA ILE A 18 -15.75 -6.36 8.61
C ILE A 18 -16.71 -7.56 8.50
N ASN A 19 -17.84 -7.34 7.81
CA ASN A 19 -18.88 -8.35 7.56
C ASN A 19 -18.60 -8.91 6.19
N LEU A 20 -18.53 -10.23 6.08
CA LEU A 20 -18.48 -10.88 4.80
C LEU A 20 -19.57 -11.94 4.72
N TRP A 21 -20.45 -11.80 3.74
CA TRP A 21 -21.30 -12.89 3.30
C TRP A 21 -20.53 -13.79 2.33
N LEU A 22 -20.28 -15.04 2.72
CA LEU A 22 -19.55 -16.03 1.94
C LEU A 22 -20.52 -17.11 1.44
N PRO A 23 -21.27 -16.84 0.34
CA PRO A 23 -22.31 -17.75 -0.14
C PRO A 23 -21.76 -19.13 -0.52
N THR A 24 -20.50 -19.23 -0.95
CA THR A 24 -19.91 -20.52 -1.33
C THR A 24 -19.71 -21.44 -0.11
N LEU A 25 -19.65 -20.87 1.09
CA LEU A 25 -19.57 -21.60 2.36
C LEU A 25 -20.87 -21.57 3.17
N ASP A 26 -21.91 -20.89 2.66
CA ASP A 26 -23.14 -20.60 3.38
C ASP A 26 -22.86 -19.99 4.78
N LEU A 27 -21.98 -18.99 4.80
CA LEU A 27 -21.43 -18.44 6.04
C LEU A 27 -21.45 -16.91 6.02
N GLU A 28 -22.07 -16.32 7.04
CA GLU A 28 -21.84 -14.92 7.40
C GLU A 28 -20.68 -14.86 8.40
N ALA A 29 -19.67 -14.04 8.11
CA ALA A 29 -18.42 -13.99 8.86
C ALA A 29 -18.07 -12.60 9.36
N ASP A 30 -17.94 -12.49 10.68
CA ASP A 30 -17.59 -11.26 11.38
C ASP A 30 -16.12 -11.30 11.73
N ILE A 31 -15.28 -10.64 10.93
CA ILE A 31 -13.84 -10.77 11.07
C ILE A 31 -13.20 -9.46 11.52
N LYS A 32 -12.30 -9.57 12.50
CA LYS A 32 -11.46 -8.46 12.96
C LYS A 32 -10.04 -8.64 12.43
N VAL A 33 -9.70 -7.85 11.41
CA VAL A 33 -8.50 -8.06 10.60
C VAL A 33 -7.84 -6.73 10.24
N SER A 34 -6.51 -6.72 10.04
CA SER A 34 -5.82 -5.49 9.65
C SER A 34 -6.08 -5.17 8.18
N ARG A 35 -6.10 -3.89 7.82
CA ARG A 35 -6.20 -3.48 6.40
C ARG A 35 -5.05 -4.01 5.56
N LEU A 36 -3.88 -4.19 6.16
CA LEU A 36 -2.72 -4.82 5.52
C LEU A 36 -3.00 -6.27 5.12
N ASP A 37 -3.60 -7.07 6.00
CA ASP A 37 -3.94 -8.47 5.69
C ASP A 37 -4.98 -8.52 4.55
N LEU A 38 -5.95 -7.59 4.53
CA LEU A 38 -6.92 -7.48 3.43
C LEU A 38 -6.25 -7.15 2.09
N ILE A 39 -5.27 -6.24 2.09
CA ILE A 39 -4.48 -5.92 0.90
C ILE A 39 -3.69 -7.14 0.46
N GLU A 40 -3.12 -7.89 1.40
CA GLU A 40 -2.37 -9.10 1.10
C GLU A 40 -3.26 -10.20 0.49
N ILE A 41 -4.48 -10.39 1.00
CA ILE A 41 -5.46 -11.32 0.42
C ILE A 41 -5.78 -10.91 -1.02
N SER A 42 -6.18 -9.65 -1.23
CA SER A 42 -6.55 -9.14 -2.55
C SER A 42 -5.39 -9.19 -3.55
N GLY A 43 -4.21 -8.71 -3.16
CA GLY A 43 -3.03 -8.63 -4.05
C GLY A 43 -2.43 -9.98 -4.43
N ASN A 44 -2.56 -11.00 -3.58
CA ASN A 44 -2.14 -12.37 -3.92
C ASN A 44 -3.16 -13.08 -4.80
N HIS A 45 -4.45 -12.74 -4.67
CA HIS A 45 -5.51 -13.31 -5.49
C HIS A 45 -5.42 -12.85 -6.97
N CYS A 46 -5.04 -11.58 -7.23
CA CYS A 46 -4.88 -11.06 -8.60
C CYS A 46 -3.73 -11.72 -9.41
N LYS A 47 -2.90 -12.57 -8.80
CA LYS A 47 -1.77 -13.22 -9.47
C LYS A 47 -2.03 -14.73 -9.55
N HIS A 48 -2.28 -15.27 -10.75
CA HIS A 48 -2.66 -16.67 -11.04
C HIS A 48 -1.62 -17.77 -10.65
N ASN A 49 -1.07 -17.78 -9.43
CA ASN A 49 -0.07 -18.79 -9.02
C ASN A 49 -0.61 -19.68 -7.88
N LEU A 50 -0.67 -20.99 -8.16
CA LEU A 50 -1.16 -22.04 -7.26
C LEU A 50 -0.46 -22.05 -5.88
N SER A 51 0.85 -21.77 -5.82
CA SER A 51 1.60 -21.70 -4.56
C SER A 51 1.16 -20.55 -3.64
N ARG A 52 0.66 -19.46 -4.22
CA ARG A 52 0.14 -18.29 -3.48
C ARG A 52 -1.26 -18.55 -2.94
N LEU A 53 -2.02 -19.41 -3.62
CA LEU A 53 -3.32 -19.88 -3.15
C LEU A 53 -3.20 -20.51 -1.76
N THR A 54 -2.19 -21.36 -1.54
CA THR A 54 -1.95 -22.01 -0.23
C THR A 54 -1.70 -21.00 0.89
N ARG A 55 -0.94 -19.94 0.64
CA ARG A 55 -0.65 -18.91 1.65
C ARG A 55 -1.89 -18.07 1.96
N VAL A 56 -2.64 -17.67 0.93
CA VAL A 56 -3.89 -16.93 1.08
C VAL A 56 -4.93 -17.77 1.82
N SER A 57 -5.10 -19.05 1.44
CA SER A 57 -6.03 -19.95 2.11
C SER A 57 -5.68 -20.15 3.59
N LYS A 58 -4.40 -20.27 3.94
CA LYS A 58 -3.97 -20.34 5.35
C LYS A 58 -4.27 -19.05 6.12
N LEU A 59 -4.09 -17.89 5.48
CA LEU A 59 -4.40 -16.60 6.09
C LEU A 59 -5.91 -16.43 6.31
N ILE A 60 -6.73 -16.72 5.29
CA ILE A 60 -8.19 -16.68 5.39
C ILE A 60 -8.70 -17.67 6.43
N HIS A 61 -8.21 -18.92 6.42
CA HIS A 61 -8.53 -19.92 7.44
C HIS A 61 -8.24 -19.41 8.86
N LYS A 62 -7.06 -18.82 9.06
CA LYS A 62 -6.68 -18.23 10.34
C LYS A 62 -7.62 -17.08 10.73
N ILE A 63 -7.99 -16.22 9.79
CA ILE A 63 -8.89 -15.10 10.04
C ILE A 63 -10.29 -15.59 10.41
N LEU A 64 -10.85 -16.55 9.68
CA LEU A 64 -12.18 -17.10 9.96
C LEU A 64 -12.19 -17.83 11.31
N ASN A 65 -11.23 -18.71 11.58
CA ASN A 65 -11.23 -19.51 12.82
C ASN A 65 -10.80 -18.72 14.06
N ASN A 66 -10.10 -17.59 13.92
CA ASN A 66 -9.78 -16.73 15.06
C ASN A 66 -10.97 -15.86 15.49
N ASN A 67 -11.97 -15.67 14.62
CA ASN A 67 -13.10 -14.77 14.90
C ASN A 67 -14.43 -15.53 15.05
N ASN A 68 -14.61 -16.68 14.40
CA ASN A 68 -15.81 -17.51 14.49
C ASN A 68 -15.61 -18.71 15.42
N ASN A 69 -16.12 -18.63 16.65
CA ASN A 69 -15.99 -19.70 17.65
C ASN A 69 -16.97 -20.87 17.43
N GLU A 70 -18.04 -20.69 16.65
CA GLU A 70 -19.12 -21.69 16.55
C GLU A 70 -19.06 -22.54 15.28
N ASN A 71 -18.41 -22.07 14.19
CA ASN A 71 -18.32 -22.79 12.92
C ASN A 71 -16.89 -22.74 12.34
N SER A 72 -16.02 -23.62 12.82
CA SER A 72 -14.67 -23.74 12.28
C SER A 72 -14.72 -24.24 10.83
N VAL A 73 -14.20 -23.44 9.89
CA VAL A 73 -14.15 -23.82 8.47
C VAL A 73 -12.89 -24.64 8.22
N SER A 74 -13.02 -25.83 7.64
CA SER A 74 -11.86 -26.64 7.23
C SER A 74 -11.03 -25.92 6.18
N LEU A 75 -9.69 -25.97 6.31
CA LEU A 75 -8.74 -25.39 5.36
C LEU A 75 -8.99 -25.83 3.91
N GLU A 76 -9.47 -27.07 3.72
CA GLU A 76 -9.78 -27.65 2.40
C GLU A 76 -10.96 -26.96 1.69
N LYS A 77 -11.88 -26.35 2.45
CA LYS A 77 -13.02 -25.61 1.91
C LYS A 77 -12.70 -24.16 1.57
N ILE A 78 -11.60 -23.61 2.09
CA ILE A 78 -11.22 -22.20 1.90
C ILE A 78 -11.01 -21.80 0.42
N PRO A 79 -10.41 -22.65 -0.44
CA PRO A 79 -10.29 -22.34 -1.86
C PRO A 79 -11.62 -21.98 -2.53
N LEU A 80 -12.74 -22.54 -2.05
CA LEU A 80 -14.07 -22.28 -2.59
C LEU A 80 -14.54 -20.84 -2.30
N ALA A 81 -14.17 -20.28 -1.16
CA ALA A 81 -14.55 -18.92 -0.76
C ALA A 81 -13.66 -17.82 -1.35
N LEU A 82 -12.62 -18.15 -2.12
CA LEU A 82 -11.65 -17.15 -2.58
C LEU A 82 -12.28 -16.10 -3.49
N ASP A 83 -13.23 -16.49 -4.33
CA ASP A 83 -13.96 -15.56 -5.20
C ASP A 83 -14.93 -14.66 -4.41
N ASP A 84 -15.53 -15.18 -3.32
CA ASP A 84 -16.36 -14.38 -2.42
C ASP A 84 -15.51 -13.28 -1.74
N PHE A 85 -14.34 -13.66 -1.22
CA PHE A 85 -13.36 -12.70 -0.69
C PHE A 85 -12.90 -11.70 -1.74
N ARG A 86 -12.63 -12.14 -2.98
CA ARG A 86 -12.25 -11.23 -4.06
C ARG A 86 -13.34 -10.19 -4.29
N THR A 87 -14.59 -10.63 -4.44
CA THR A 87 -15.72 -9.76 -4.73
C THR A 87 -15.88 -8.70 -3.64
N HIS A 88 -15.88 -9.10 -2.37
CA HIS A 88 -15.99 -8.15 -1.26
C HIS A 88 -14.81 -7.17 -1.20
N LEU A 89 -13.58 -7.65 -1.36
CA LEU A 89 -12.40 -6.81 -1.20
C LEU A 89 -12.15 -5.91 -2.40
N GLN A 90 -12.26 -6.45 -3.61
CA GLN A 90 -11.99 -5.72 -4.84
C GLN A 90 -13.14 -4.77 -5.17
N ASP A 91 -14.38 -5.26 -5.17
CA ASP A 91 -15.51 -4.51 -5.72
C ASP A 91 -16.17 -3.59 -4.68
N ASN A 92 -15.93 -3.81 -3.38
CA ASN A 92 -16.47 -2.96 -2.32
C ASN A 92 -15.38 -2.25 -1.51
N TYR A 93 -14.47 -3.00 -0.88
CA TYR A 93 -13.53 -2.45 0.10
C TYR A 93 -12.49 -1.50 -0.51
N PHE A 94 -11.75 -1.97 -1.52
CA PHE A 94 -10.64 -1.23 -2.11
C PHE A 94 -11.06 -0.20 -3.14
N ILE A 95 -12.22 -0.37 -3.79
CA ILE A 95 -12.82 0.70 -4.59
C ILE A 95 -13.10 1.92 -3.69
N TYR A 96 -13.70 1.71 -2.52
CA TYR A 96 -13.97 2.80 -1.57
C TYR A 96 -12.67 3.50 -1.10
N TYR A 97 -11.66 2.72 -0.70
CA TYR A 97 -10.40 3.27 -0.17
C TYR A 97 -9.38 3.69 -1.23
N GLY A 98 -9.60 3.39 -2.52
CA GLY A 98 -8.61 3.56 -3.58
C GLY A 98 -8.07 5.00 -3.68
N THR A 99 -8.95 6.00 -3.63
CA THR A 99 -8.54 7.41 -3.66
C THR A 99 -7.79 7.82 -2.39
N TYR A 100 -8.18 7.30 -1.23
CA TYR A 100 -7.52 7.66 0.03
C TYR A 100 -6.14 6.99 0.17
N LEU A 101 -6.01 5.73 -0.25
CA LEU A 101 -4.72 5.04 -0.42
C LEU A 101 -3.79 5.82 -1.36
N SER A 102 -4.34 6.30 -2.48
CA SER A 102 -3.59 7.10 -3.45
C SER A 102 -3.11 8.42 -2.84
N GLU A 103 -3.94 9.09 -2.03
CA GLU A 103 -3.55 10.29 -1.27
C GLU A 103 -2.39 10.01 -0.31
N MET A 104 -2.50 8.96 0.52
CA MET A 104 -1.45 8.60 1.48
C MET A 104 -0.12 8.25 0.80
N LEU A 105 -0.16 7.48 -0.29
CA LEU A 105 1.04 7.15 -1.08
C LEU A 105 1.65 8.39 -1.73
N ASN A 106 0.83 9.28 -2.26
CA ASN A 106 1.30 10.54 -2.83
C ASN A 106 1.94 11.44 -1.76
N ASN A 107 1.37 11.47 -0.54
CA ASN A 107 1.94 12.18 0.59
C ASN A 107 3.33 11.66 0.97
N ILE A 108 3.54 10.34 0.92
CA ILE A 108 4.88 9.74 1.10
C ILE A 108 5.83 10.18 -0.01
N ARG A 109 5.40 10.15 -1.28
CA ARG A 109 6.22 10.57 -2.42
C ARG A 109 6.66 12.03 -2.28
N TRP A 110 5.74 12.92 -1.93
CA TRP A 110 6.06 14.31 -1.59
C TRP A 110 6.92 14.45 -0.33
N GLY A 111 6.74 13.55 0.64
CA GLY A 111 7.58 13.45 1.82
C GLY A 111 9.04 13.17 1.49
N ILE A 112 9.30 12.23 0.56
CA ILE A 112 10.63 11.90 0.04
C ILE A 112 11.20 13.09 -0.75
N GLN A 113 10.40 13.70 -1.64
CA GLN A 113 10.78 14.89 -2.40
C GLN A 113 11.30 16.00 -1.47
N ASN A 114 10.51 16.33 -0.44
CA ASN A 114 10.85 17.41 0.49
C ASN A 114 12.05 17.05 1.38
N TYR A 115 12.20 15.78 1.74
CA TYR A 115 13.32 15.32 2.55
C TYR A 115 14.66 15.44 1.81
N LEU A 116 14.68 15.10 0.51
CA LEU A 116 15.90 15.11 -0.30
C LEU A 116 16.18 16.46 -0.99
N GLN A 117 15.23 17.39 -1.00
CA GLN A 117 15.39 18.71 -1.61
C GLN A 117 16.64 19.48 -1.11
N PRO A 118 16.97 19.54 0.19
CA PRO A 118 18.19 20.19 0.66
C PRO A 118 19.45 19.57 0.06
N THR A 119 19.53 18.23 0.02
CA THR A 119 20.66 17.50 -0.60
C THR A 119 20.76 17.78 -2.10
N TYR A 120 19.62 17.83 -2.80
CA TYR A 120 19.57 18.19 -4.21
C TYR A 120 20.10 19.62 -4.44
N LYS A 121 19.65 20.60 -3.64
CA LYS A 121 20.08 22.00 -3.77
C LYS A 121 21.58 22.19 -3.60
N VAL A 122 22.20 21.47 -2.67
CA VAL A 122 23.64 21.56 -2.42
C VAL A 122 24.45 20.83 -3.49
N SER A 123 23.96 19.67 -3.95
CA SER A 123 24.69 18.85 -4.92
C SER A 123 24.55 19.34 -6.36
N TYR A 124 23.43 19.95 -6.74
CA TYR A 124 23.19 20.35 -8.12
C TYR A 124 24.13 21.47 -8.57
N LYS A 125 24.88 21.21 -9.66
CA LYS A 125 25.73 22.20 -10.33
C LYS A 125 25.29 22.39 -11.77
N LYS A 126 25.24 23.65 -12.17
CA LYS A 126 25.01 24.07 -13.54
C LYS A 126 26.06 25.13 -13.87
N ASP A 127 26.90 24.85 -14.86
CA ASP A 127 28.08 25.68 -15.17
C ASP A 127 27.68 27.01 -15.85
N ASP A 128 26.64 26.98 -16.69
CA ASP A 128 26.04 28.17 -17.32
C ASP A 128 24.51 28.00 -17.41
N TYR A 129 23.75 29.10 -17.22
CA TYR A 129 22.30 29.11 -17.38
C TYR A 129 21.86 28.74 -18.79
N ASN A 130 22.66 29.03 -19.82
CA ASN A 130 22.38 28.71 -21.22
C ASN A 130 22.85 27.31 -21.65
N ASP A 131 23.69 26.63 -20.87
CA ASP A 131 24.10 25.26 -21.16
C ASP A 131 23.05 24.26 -20.64
N MET A 132 22.83 23.18 -21.38
CA MET A 132 21.98 22.06 -20.95
C MET A 132 22.73 21.10 -20.03
N LYS A 133 24.06 21.22 -19.93
CA LYS A 133 24.88 20.39 -19.05
C LYS A 133 24.63 20.75 -17.58
N TYR A 134 24.49 19.70 -16.78
CA TYR A 134 24.45 19.79 -15.33
C TYR A 134 25.18 18.58 -14.74
N SER A 135 25.62 18.72 -13.52
CA SER A 135 26.26 17.65 -12.76
C SER A 135 25.77 17.67 -11.30
N TYR A 136 26.19 16.66 -10.54
CA TYR A 136 25.97 16.61 -9.11
C TYR A 136 27.30 16.44 -8.39
N GLU A 137 27.54 17.25 -7.37
CA GLU A 137 28.56 17.00 -6.36
C GLU A 137 28.11 15.85 -5.47
N TYR A 138 28.93 14.80 -5.40
CA TYR A 138 28.66 13.63 -4.58
C TYR A 138 29.11 13.89 -3.14
N PRO A 139 28.31 13.49 -2.12
CA PRO A 139 28.77 13.46 -0.75
C PRO A 139 30.08 12.67 -0.60
N ALA A 140 30.98 13.13 0.26
CA ALA A 140 32.33 12.55 0.41
C ALA A 140 32.31 11.04 0.77
N GLN A 141 31.23 10.58 1.41
CA GLN A 141 31.04 9.18 1.78
C GLN A 141 30.73 8.27 0.57
N ILE A 142 30.31 8.84 -0.56
CA ILE A 142 29.96 8.10 -1.79
C ILE A 142 31.19 8.03 -2.72
N THR A 143 32.06 7.08 -2.44
CA THR A 143 33.32 6.87 -3.18
C THR A 143 33.18 5.84 -4.31
N GLN A 144 32.34 4.83 -4.13
CA GLN A 144 32.15 3.74 -5.07
C GLN A 144 31.27 4.13 -6.27
N GLU A 145 31.53 3.53 -7.42
CA GLU A 145 30.84 3.83 -8.68
C GLU A 145 29.34 3.53 -8.63
N ILE A 146 28.94 2.35 -8.13
CA ILE A 146 27.52 1.95 -8.07
C ILE A 146 26.71 2.93 -7.21
N PRO A 147 27.09 3.23 -5.96
CA PRO A 147 26.43 4.27 -5.16
C PRO A 147 26.34 5.64 -5.83
N ARG A 148 27.35 6.06 -6.61
CA ARG A 148 27.29 7.31 -7.39
C ARG A 148 26.20 7.25 -8.45
N GLN A 149 26.07 6.15 -9.17
CA GLN A 149 24.99 5.97 -10.15
C GLN A 149 23.60 6.03 -9.49
N TRP A 150 23.43 5.40 -8.32
CA TRP A 150 22.18 5.49 -7.56
C TRP A 150 21.88 6.92 -7.09
N PHE A 151 22.89 7.62 -6.57
CA PHE A 151 22.76 9.02 -6.18
C PHE A 151 22.34 9.91 -7.36
N TRP A 152 22.99 9.74 -8.51
CA TRP A 152 22.66 10.46 -9.75
C TRP A 152 21.20 10.25 -10.16
N ARG A 153 20.74 8.99 -10.18
CA ARG A 153 19.35 8.64 -10.49
C ARG A 153 18.37 9.23 -9.48
N LEU A 154 18.72 9.20 -8.20
CA LEU A 154 17.90 9.77 -7.13
C LEU A 154 17.76 11.28 -7.28
N MET A 155 18.87 12.02 -7.44
CA MET A 155 18.85 13.47 -7.61
C MET A 155 18.09 13.90 -8.86
N ASN A 156 18.18 13.13 -9.96
CA ASN A 156 17.37 13.39 -11.15
C ASN A 156 15.86 13.17 -10.95
N ASN A 157 15.49 12.20 -10.12
CA ASN A 157 14.10 12.03 -9.71
C ASN A 157 13.63 13.25 -8.91
N ILE A 158 14.45 13.76 -7.98
CA ILE A 158 14.16 14.97 -7.21
C ILE A 158 14.07 16.20 -8.11
N ARG A 159 14.97 16.34 -9.10
CA ARG A 159 14.94 17.42 -10.09
C ARG A 159 13.63 17.44 -10.88
N THR A 160 13.14 16.27 -11.27
CA THR A 160 11.88 16.13 -12.02
C THR A 160 10.67 16.39 -11.13
N GLY A 161 10.76 15.96 -9.86
CA GLY A 161 9.69 16.05 -8.89
C GLY A 161 8.57 15.02 -9.13
N PRO A 162 7.61 14.93 -8.20
CA PRO A 162 6.46 14.06 -8.35
C PRO A 162 5.56 14.53 -9.52
N PRO A 163 5.13 13.62 -10.43
CA PRO A 163 4.31 13.95 -11.58
C PRO A 163 2.86 14.32 -11.18
N ILE A 164 2.43 13.90 -9.99
CA ILE A 164 1.11 14.17 -9.44
C ILE A 164 1.27 15.22 -8.34
N LYS A 165 0.53 16.33 -8.47
CA LYS A 165 0.44 17.35 -7.41
C LYS A 165 -0.15 16.76 -6.13
N LYS A 166 0.09 17.40 -4.99
CA LYS A 166 -0.64 17.04 -3.77
C LYS A 166 -2.14 17.22 -4.00
N PHE A 167 -2.92 16.30 -3.47
CA PHE A 167 -4.37 16.35 -3.51
C PHE A 167 -4.91 15.80 -2.20
N THR A 168 -6.19 16.06 -1.96
CA THR A 168 -6.91 15.58 -0.77
C THR A 168 -8.19 14.91 -1.24
N CYS A 169 -8.40 13.68 -0.80
CA CYS A 169 -9.61 12.91 -1.04
C CYS A 169 -10.79 13.51 -0.27
N ALA A 170 -12.00 13.31 -0.78
CA ALA A 170 -13.21 13.74 -0.10
C ALA A 170 -13.34 13.07 1.28
N ARG A 171 -13.79 13.85 2.28
CA ARG A 171 -13.86 13.41 3.68
C ARG A 171 -14.63 12.09 3.87
N TYR A 172 -15.70 11.91 3.10
CA TYR A 172 -16.55 10.72 3.22
C TYR A 172 -15.90 9.43 2.73
N LEU A 173 -14.81 9.48 1.94
CA LEU A 173 -14.04 8.30 1.51
C LEU A 173 -12.90 7.93 2.49
N LYS A 174 -12.77 8.68 3.59
CA LYS A 174 -11.74 8.45 4.62
C LYS A 174 -12.27 7.76 5.87
N ASN A 175 -13.60 7.67 5.99
CA ASN A 175 -14.26 7.25 7.22
C ASN A 175 -14.32 5.72 7.34
N LYS A 176 -15.29 5.11 6.65
CA LYS A 176 -15.57 3.67 6.73
C LYS A 176 -16.17 3.16 5.43
N SER A 177 -15.69 2.01 4.96
CA SER A 177 -16.32 1.26 3.87
C SER A 177 -17.66 0.67 4.33
N SER A 178 -18.56 0.35 3.40
CA SER A 178 -19.83 -0.35 3.67
C SER A 178 -19.64 -1.71 4.35
N LEU A 179 -18.48 -2.34 4.18
CA LEU A 179 -18.15 -3.59 4.86
C LEU A 179 -17.68 -3.38 6.31
N GLU A 180 -17.39 -2.14 6.74
CA GLU A 180 -16.99 -1.83 8.11
C GLU A 180 -18.19 -1.37 8.95
N TRP A 181 -18.30 -1.92 10.15
CA TRP A 181 -19.46 -1.78 11.02
C TRP A 181 -19.01 -1.44 12.46
N ARG A 182 -19.97 -1.08 13.32
CA ARG A 182 -19.74 -0.73 14.73
C ARG A 182 -20.52 -1.67 15.62
#